data_AF-A0A0P9H7C9-F1
#
_entry.id   AF-A0A0P9H7C9-F1
#
_cell.length_a   1.000
_cell.length_b   1.000
_cell.length_c   1.000
_cell.angle_alpha   90.00
_cell.angle_beta   90.00
_cell.angle_gamma   90.00
#
_symmetry.space_group_name_H-M   'P 1'
#
loop_
_entity.id
_entity.type
_entity.pdbx_description
1 polymer ?
#
loop_
_entity_poly.entity_id
_entity_poly.type
_entity_poly.pdbx_seq_one_letter_code
_entity_poly.pdbx_strand_id
1 'polypeptide(L)' 'MRHSGVITLTTDFGTSDSYVGAMKGVIRNLAPAARLIDITHEVSPQNVHQAAYIVQTFYHYFPPGTIHLVIVDPG' A
#
# COMPACT_ATOMS: atom_id res chain seq x y z
N MET A 1 4.55 14.82 13.63
CA MET A 1 3.64 15.07 12.48
C MET A 1 2.27 14.49 12.82
N ARG A 2 1.16 15.11 12.43
CA ARG A 2 -0.18 14.51 12.61
C ARG A 2 -0.44 13.55 11.45
N HIS A 3 -0.90 12.33 11.76
CA HIS A 3 -1.29 11.36 10.73
C HIS A 3 -2.63 11.77 10.09
N SER A 4 -2.78 11.56 8.79
CA SER A 4 -4.04 11.84 8.05
C SER A 4 -5.12 10.78 8.29
N GLY A 5 -4.77 9.65 8.90
CA GLY A 5 -5.64 8.48 9.07
C GLY A 5 -5.80 7.65 7.79
N VAL A 6 -5.05 7.95 6.73
CA VAL A 6 -5.06 7.18 5.47
C VAL A 6 -3.82 6.33 5.33
N ILE A 7 -4.01 5.09 4.89
CA ILE A 7 -2.92 4.18 4.49
C ILE A 7 -3.20 3.73 3.06
N THR A 8 -2.29 4.03 2.13
CA THR A 8 -2.37 3.50 0.76
C THR A 8 -1.58 2.20 0.63
N LEU A 9 -2.03 1.28 -0.21
CA LEU A 9 -1.45 -0.05 -0.36
C LEU A 9 -0.98 -0.26 -1.81
N THR A 10 0.30 -0.54 -2.01
CA THR A 10 0.90 -0.92 -3.29
C THR A 10 1.72 -2.19 -3.11
N THR A 11 1.40 -3.28 -3.82
CA THR A 11 2.12 -4.56 -3.68
C THR A 11 2.31 -5.27 -5.02
N ASP A 12 3.18 -6.29 -5.02
CA ASP A 12 3.35 -7.27 -6.12
C ASP A 12 2.70 -8.64 -5.84
N PHE A 13 1.88 -8.74 -4.79
CA PHE A 13 1.22 -9.97 -4.35
C PHE A 13 0.17 -10.53 -5.33
N GLY A 14 -0.33 -9.70 -6.25
CA GLY A 14 -1.55 -9.97 -6.99
C GLY A 14 -2.79 -9.99 -6.09
N THR A 15 -3.91 -10.38 -6.69
CA THR A 15 -5.23 -10.49 -6.02
C THR A 15 -5.76 -11.92 -5.93
N SER A 16 -5.01 -12.90 -6.42
CA SER A 16 -5.42 -14.31 -6.43
C SER A 16 -5.24 -15.00 -5.07
N ASP A 17 -4.25 -14.59 -4.29
CA ASP A 17 -3.92 -15.16 -2.99
C ASP A 17 -4.40 -14.30 -1.81
N SER A 18 -4.30 -14.84 -0.59
CA SER A 18 -4.84 -14.23 0.62
C SER A 18 -3.99 -13.11 1.22
N TYR A 19 -2.78 -12.85 0.71
CA TYR A 19 -1.81 -11.94 1.34
C TYR A 19 -2.34 -10.51 1.53
N VAL A 20 -3.01 -9.95 0.51
CA VAL A 20 -3.65 -8.63 0.61
C VAL A 20 -4.70 -8.60 1.72
N GLY A 21 -5.53 -9.65 1.80
CA GLY A 21 -6.55 -9.80 2.83
C GLY A 21 -5.96 -9.91 4.23
N ALA A 22 -4.94 -10.76 4.40
CA ALA A 22 -4.26 -10.95 5.68
C ALA A 22 -3.61 -9.64 6.17
N MET A 23 -2.88 -8.94 5.28
CA MET A 23 -2.27 -7.64 5.57
C MET A 23 -3.32 -6.62 6.01
N LYS A 24 -4.42 -6.48 5.26
CA LYS A 24 -5.52 -5.57 5.64
C LYS A 24 -6.15 -5.95 6.97
N GLY A 25 -6.34 -7.24 7.25
CA GLY A 25 -6.87 -7.74 8.51
C GLY A 25 -6.00 -7.34 9.71
N VAL A 26 -4.68 -7.51 9.60
CA VAL A 26 -3.72 -7.08 10.64
C VAL A 26 -3.78 -5.56 10.85
N ILE A 27 -3.75 -4.78 9.77
CA ILE A 27 -3.83 -3.32 9.86
C ILE A 27 -5.14 -2.89 10.53
N ARG A 28 -6.27 -3.52 10.17
CA ARG A 28 -7.58 -3.21 10.78
C ARG A 28 -7.65 -3.53 12.26
N ASN A 29 -6.97 -4.58 12.72
CA ASN A 29 -6.92 -4.92 14.14
C ASN A 29 -6.12 -3.86 14.93
N LEU A 30 -4.96 -3.44 14.41
CA LEU A 30 -4.08 -2.49 15.09
C LEU A 30 -4.56 -1.03 14.97
N ALA A 31 -5.15 -0.67 13.84
CA ALA A 31 -5.57 0.68 13.49
C ALA A 31 -6.99 0.68 12.89
N PRO A 32 -8.03 0.39 13.69
CA PRO A 32 -9.40 0.21 13.19
C PRO A 32 -9.96 1.44 12.48
N ALA A 33 -9.56 2.65 12.92
CA ALA A 33 -9.97 3.91 12.33
C ALA A 33 -9.22 4.29 11.03
N ALA A 34 -8.16 3.56 10.66
CA ALA A 34 -7.41 3.86 9.44
C ALA A 34 -8.25 3.58 8.19
N ARG A 35 -8.22 4.49 7.21
CA ARG A 35 -8.82 4.28 5.90
C ARG A 35 -7.78 3.66 4.96
N LEU A 36 -8.04 2.43 4.54
CA LEU A 36 -7.18 1.69 3.61
C LEU A 36 -7.61 1.97 2.18
N ILE A 37 -6.65 2.35 1.32
CA ILE A 37 -6.89 2.65 -0.09
C ILE A 37 -5.91 1.84 -0.92
N ASP A 38 -6.41 0.94 -1.76
CA ASP A 38 -5.57 0.20 -2.69
C ASP A 38 -5.20 1.10 -3.86
N ILE A 39 -3.90 1.13 -4.17
CA ILE A 39 -3.40 1.75 -5.40
C ILE A 39 -3.32 0.68 -6.48
N THR A 40 -2.60 -0.40 -6.20
CA THR A 40 -2.57 -1.61 -7.03
C THR A 40 -1.88 -2.74 -6.25
N HIS A 41 -2.28 -3.97 -6.53
CA HIS A 41 -1.58 -5.18 -6.06
C HIS A 41 -0.92 -5.93 -7.20
N GLU A 42 -0.92 -5.35 -8.40
CA GLU A 42 -0.50 -5.97 -9.66
C GLU A 42 0.84 -5.39 -10.15
N VAL A 43 1.70 -4.94 -9.23
CA VAL A 43 3.10 -4.68 -9.60
C VAL A 43 3.70 -6.00 -10.07
N SER A 44 4.47 -5.98 -11.15
CA SER A 44 5.18 -7.18 -11.60
C SER A 44 6.07 -7.70 -10.47
N PRO A 45 6.10 -9.03 -10.24
CA PRO A 45 6.85 -9.60 -9.13
C PRO A 45 8.26 -9.01 -9.02
N GLN A 46 8.60 -8.52 -7.82
CA GLN A 46 9.92 -8.02 -7.47
C GLN A 46 10.37 -6.73 -8.21
N ASN A 47 9.49 -6.10 -8.98
CA ASN A 47 9.84 -4.94 -9.80
C ASN A 47 9.78 -3.62 -9.02
N VAL A 48 10.86 -3.35 -8.27
CA VAL A 48 11.00 -2.13 -7.46
C VAL A 48 10.95 -0.83 -8.28
N HIS A 49 11.38 -0.87 -9.55
CA HIS A 49 11.34 0.30 -10.43
C HIS A 49 9.91 0.65 -10.85
N GLN A 50 9.10 -0.35 -11.19
CA GLN A 50 7.68 -0.15 -11.46
C GLN A 50 6.95 0.37 -10.22
N ALA A 51 7.25 -0.17 -9.04
CA ALA A 51 6.69 0.31 -7.78
C ALA A 51 7.02 1.79 -7.53
N ALA A 52 8.30 2.18 -7.71
CA ALA A 52 8.75 3.56 -7.55
C ALA A 52 8.04 4.52 -8.53
N TYR A 53 7.91 4.12 -9.80
CA TYR A 53 7.18 4.88 -10.80
C TYR A 53 5.71 5.08 -10.40
N ILE A 54 5.03 4.00 -9.98
CA ILE A 54 3.64 4.08 -9.51
C ILE A 54 3.52 5.07 -8.36
N VAL A 55 4.35 4.93 -7.32
CA VAL A 55 4.33 5.84 -6.16
C VAL A 55 4.48 7.30 -6.55
N GLN A 56 5.44 7.59 -7.43
CA GLN A 56 5.69 8.95 -7.92
C GLN A 56 4.46 9.58 -8.60
N THR A 57 3.59 8.77 -9.21
CA THR A 57 2.41 9.28 -9.93
C THR A 57 1.22 9.62 -9.03
N PHE A 58 1.12 9.07 -7.81
CA PHE A 58 -0.09 9.22 -7.01
C PHE A 58 0.09 9.92 -5.65
N TYR A 59 1.28 9.86 -5.04
CA TYR A 59 1.43 10.18 -3.61
C TYR A 59 0.93 11.59 -3.26
N HIS A 60 1.13 12.57 -4.15
CA HIS A 60 0.75 13.96 -3.95
C HIS A 60 -0.76 14.23 -3.98
N TYR A 61 -1.58 13.27 -4.41
CA TYR A 61 -3.05 13.40 -4.35
C TYR A 61 -3.61 13.12 -2.95
N PHE A 62 -2.80 12.58 -2.05
CA PHE A 62 -3.23 12.25 -0.70
C PHE A 62 -2.87 13.35 0.31
N PRO A 63 -3.66 13.55 1.37
CA PRO A 63 -3.37 14.57 2.37
C PRO A 63 -1.99 14.37 3.04
N PRO A 64 -1.32 15.46 3.46
CA PRO A 64 -0.10 15.35 4.25
C PRO A 64 -0.29 14.46 5.49
N GLY A 65 0.72 13.63 5.80
CA GLY A 65 0.65 12.67 6.90
C GLY A 65 -0.02 11.33 6.55
N THR A 66 -0.34 11.10 5.27
CA THR A 66 -0.71 9.78 4.75
C THR A 66 0.47 8.82 4.81
N ILE A 67 0.20 7.57 5.16
CA ILE A 67 1.20 6.49 5.14
C ILE A 67 1.04 5.75 3.81
N HIS A 68 2.12 5.65 3.04
CA HIS A 68 2.15 4.89 1.79
C HIS A 68 2.88 3.57 2.03
N LEU A 69 2.13 2.47 2.21
CA LEU A 69 2.68 1.14 2.40
C LEU A 69 2.94 0.49 1.02
N VAL A 70 4.21 0.26 0.73
CA VAL A 70 4.67 -0.31 -0.54
C VAL A 70 5.46 -1.58 -0.22
N ILE A 71 4.98 -2.73 -0.67
CA ILE A 71 5.64 -4.03 -0.45
C ILE A 71 5.94 -4.67 -1.80
N VAL A 72 7.17 -4.50 -2.24
CA VAL A 72 7.74 -5.11 -3.45
C VAL A 72 9.19 -5.41 -3.11
N ASP A 73 9.55 -6.69 -3.07
CA ASP A 73 10.83 -7.14 -2.54
C ASP A 73 11.42 -8.29 -3.37
N PRO A 74 12.60 -8.13 -4.00
CA PRO A 74 13.30 -9.20 -4.71
C PRO A 74 13.98 -10.24 -3.79
N GLY A 75 13.98 -10.06 -2.47
CA GLY A 75 14.54 -10.99 -1.50
C GLY A 75 15.54 -10.38 -0.53
#